data_AF-A0A645BIC1-F1
#
_entry.id   AF-A0A645BIC1-F1
#
_cell.length_a   1.000
_cell.length_b   1.000
_cell.length_c   1.000
_cell.angle_alpha   90.00
_cell.angle_beta   90.00
_cell.angle_gamma   90.00
#
_symmetry.space_group_name_H-M   'P 1'
#
loop_
_entity.id
_entity.type
_entity.pdbx_description
1 polymer ?
#
loop_
_entity_poly.entity_id
_entity_poly.type
_entity_poly.pdbx_seq_one_letter_code
_entity_poly.pdbx_strand_id
1 'polypeptide(L)'
;MTPGAFQTTLHGGVDAFVTKFSIDGSSLVYSTYLGGSTFQNGFDIAVDSGGHACVVGETTSTDFPVTPGAFQTTMPGGSSAYITKFSSDGSSLTASTFLGGSEDNGGSGIAVNPGGFIYVTGYTTSEDFPTTPEIIPSSFQGDLDAIVSILSPDLSRLMVSYYLGGSEFDAGNSIALGPKGGFFSAGITFSSDFPVTPGAFQTIFSGFQDGYISSNYFTLIQISNASLSIVRIG
;
A
#
# COMPACT_ATOMS: atom_id res chain seq x y z
N MET A 1 0.49 7.51 24.95
CA MET A 1 1.02 8.40 23.91
C MET A 1 2.03 9.37 24.49
N THR A 2 3.08 9.69 23.74
CA THR A 2 4.15 10.61 24.17
C THR A 2 3.71 12.07 23.93
N PRO A 3 4.01 13.02 24.84
CA PRO A 3 3.75 14.44 24.58
C PRO A 3 4.41 14.93 23.29
N GLY A 4 3.67 15.71 22.49
CA GLY A 4 4.17 16.24 21.21
C GLY A 4 4.08 15.27 20.02
N ALA A 5 3.56 14.06 20.23
CA ALA A 5 3.22 13.14 19.14
C ALA A 5 2.03 13.66 18.32
N PHE A 6 1.93 13.20 17.06
CA PHE A 6 0.92 13.67 16.10
C PHE A 6 -0.52 13.63 16.64
N GLN A 7 -0.96 12.50 17.18
CA GLN A 7 -2.24 12.35 17.88
C GLN A 7 -2.00 11.67 19.23
N THR A 8 -2.38 12.36 20.31
CA THR A 8 -2.18 11.87 21.69
C THR A 8 -3.44 11.27 22.31
N THR A 9 -4.58 11.37 21.64
CA THR A 9 -5.87 10.82 22.03
C THR A 9 -6.47 10.07 20.86
N LEU A 10 -7.30 9.06 21.15
CA LEU A 10 -8.13 8.42 20.13
C LEU A 10 -9.04 9.47 19.49
N HIS A 11 -9.20 9.41 18.18
CA HIS A 11 -10.12 10.26 17.43
C HIS A 11 -11.42 9.53 17.08
N GLY A 12 -11.37 8.20 16.98
CA GLY A 12 -12.51 7.34 16.66
C GLY A 12 -12.70 6.16 17.63
N GLY A 13 -13.50 5.19 17.18
CA GLY A 13 -13.79 3.98 17.95
C GLY A 13 -12.60 3.02 18.01
N VAL A 14 -11.80 2.98 16.94
CA VAL A 14 -10.54 2.23 16.85
C VAL A 14 -9.58 3.03 15.96
N ASP A 15 -8.44 3.42 16.52
CA ASP A 15 -7.37 4.06 15.76
C ASP A 15 -6.19 3.07 15.62
N ALA A 16 -5.46 3.19 14.51
CA ALA A 16 -4.13 2.60 14.43
C ALA A 16 -3.18 3.33 15.41
N PHE A 17 -2.05 2.70 15.73
CA PHE A 17 -1.01 3.35 16.52
C PHE A 17 0.38 3.05 15.96
N VAL A 18 1.30 3.99 16.14
CA VAL A 18 2.70 3.84 15.76
C VAL A 18 3.56 4.12 16.96
N THR A 19 4.49 3.21 17.25
CA THR A 19 5.41 3.33 18.37
C THR A 19 6.83 3.09 17.93
N LYS A 20 7.74 4.00 18.29
CA LYS A 20 9.17 3.89 18.07
C LYS A 20 9.89 3.77 19.41
N PHE A 21 10.73 2.76 19.53
CA PHE A 21 11.59 2.55 20.70
C PHE A 21 12.99 3.08 20.45
N SER A 22 13.74 3.37 21.51
CA SER A 22 15.19 3.54 21.45
C SER A 22 15.84 2.24 20.97
N ILE A 23 17.04 2.34 20.39
CA ILE A 23 17.72 1.18 19.78
C ILE A 23 18.02 0.06 20.80
N ASP A 24 18.18 0.41 22.07
CA ASP A 24 18.36 -0.50 23.20
C ASP A 24 17.03 -0.98 23.81
N GLY A 25 15.89 -0.52 23.29
CA GLY A 25 14.55 -0.84 23.78
C GLY A 25 14.20 -0.25 25.14
N SER A 26 15.04 0.59 25.73
CA SER A 26 14.87 1.09 27.10
C SER A 26 13.83 2.20 27.24
N SER A 27 13.52 2.93 26.16
CA SER A 27 12.56 4.03 26.18
C SER A 27 11.73 4.15 24.91
N LEU A 28 10.59 4.81 25.01
CA LEU A 28 9.84 5.28 23.84
C LEU A 28 10.49 6.54 23.29
N VAL A 29 10.81 6.53 21.99
CA VAL A 29 11.14 7.75 21.25
C VAL A 29 9.86 8.52 20.98
N TYR A 30 8.84 7.84 20.45
CA TYR A 30 7.48 8.37 20.36
C TYR A 30 6.44 7.24 20.35
N SER A 31 5.21 7.58 20.69
CA SER A 31 4.03 6.76 20.48
C SER A 31 2.84 7.67 20.17
N THR A 32 2.17 7.42 19.04
CA THR A 32 1.06 8.22 18.50
C THR A 32 -0.10 7.33 18.08
N TYR A 33 -1.32 7.86 18.15
CA TYR A 33 -2.46 7.33 17.40
C TYR A 33 -2.38 7.80 15.93
N LEU A 34 -3.16 7.13 15.09
CA LEU A 34 -3.43 7.48 13.70
C LEU A 34 -4.88 7.09 13.39
N GLY A 35 -5.78 8.06 13.38
CA GLY A 35 -7.18 7.81 13.14
C GLY A 35 -8.02 9.03 12.82
N GLY A 36 -9.20 8.73 12.27
CA GLY A 36 -10.32 9.66 12.07
C GLY A 36 -11.47 9.31 13.02
N SER A 37 -12.69 9.70 12.69
CA SER A 37 -13.87 9.55 13.55
C SER A 37 -14.41 8.12 13.73
N THR A 38 -13.98 7.15 12.93
CA THR A 38 -14.54 5.78 12.88
C THR A 38 -13.49 4.69 13.19
N PHE A 39 -13.24 3.75 12.26
CA PHE A 39 -12.37 2.59 12.47
C PHE A 39 -11.17 2.63 11.53
N GLN A 40 -9.98 2.39 12.10
CA GLN A 40 -8.72 2.22 11.41
C GLN A 40 -8.03 0.92 11.83
N ASN A 41 -7.67 0.12 10.84
CA ASN A 41 -6.73 -0.99 11.03
C ASN A 41 -5.36 -0.56 10.52
N GLY A 42 -4.30 -0.80 11.30
CA GLY A 42 -2.92 -0.72 10.84
C GLY A 42 -2.41 -2.13 10.55
N PHE A 43 -2.01 -2.39 9.30
CA PHE A 43 -1.67 -3.75 8.86
C PHE A 43 -0.17 -3.96 8.71
N ASP A 44 0.58 -2.98 8.20
CA ASP A 44 2.02 -3.11 8.02
C ASP A 44 2.75 -1.76 8.11
N ILE A 45 4.06 -1.81 8.40
CA ILE A 45 4.93 -0.65 8.58
C ILE A 45 6.32 -0.89 7.97
N ALA A 46 6.81 0.08 7.23
CA ALA A 46 8.17 0.15 6.73
C ALA A 46 8.84 1.46 7.17
N VAL A 47 10.17 1.51 7.16
CA VAL A 47 10.92 2.71 7.53
C VAL A 47 11.82 3.12 6.37
N ASP A 48 11.74 4.39 5.97
CA ASP A 48 12.59 4.93 4.90
C ASP A 48 14.01 5.24 5.38
N SER A 49 14.91 5.58 4.45
CA SER A 49 16.31 5.92 4.78
C SER A 49 16.47 7.19 5.62
N GLY A 50 15.43 8.03 5.72
CA GLY A 50 15.37 9.20 6.60
C GLY A 50 14.85 8.88 8.01
N GLY A 51 14.48 7.62 8.28
CA GLY A 51 13.92 7.21 9.56
C GLY A 51 12.44 7.56 9.75
N HIS A 52 11.73 7.87 8.67
CA HIS A 52 10.29 8.10 8.65
C HIS A 52 9.55 6.75 8.61
N ALA A 53 8.59 6.57 9.51
CA ALA A 53 7.69 5.43 9.48
C ALA A 53 6.63 5.63 8.38
N CYS A 54 6.52 4.67 7.48
CA CYS A 54 5.45 4.55 6.48
C CYS A 54 4.52 3.40 6.89
N VAL A 55 3.24 3.70 7.11
CA VAL A 55 2.23 2.75 7.55
C VAL A 55 1.21 2.58 6.43
N VAL A 56 0.75 1.34 6.25
CA VAL A 56 -0.41 1.02 5.43
C VAL A 56 -1.50 0.40 6.28
N GLY A 57 -2.75 0.70 5.92
CA GLY A 57 -3.89 0.12 6.59
C GLY A 57 -5.19 0.33 5.83
N GLU A 58 -6.29 0.14 6.54
CA GLU A 58 -7.65 0.38 6.06
C GLU A 58 -8.35 1.36 7.00
N THR A 59 -9.15 2.26 6.42
CA THR A 59 -9.97 3.20 7.16
C THR A 59 -11.38 3.26 6.58
N THR A 60 -12.36 3.45 7.47
CA THR A 60 -13.75 3.80 7.12
C THR A 60 -14.07 5.26 7.47
N SER A 61 -13.04 6.05 7.80
CA SER A 61 -13.20 7.46 8.20
C SER A 61 -13.01 8.38 7.01
N THR A 62 -14.05 9.13 6.67
CA THR A 62 -13.99 10.21 5.68
C THR A 62 -13.10 11.37 6.11
N ASP A 63 -12.84 11.49 7.42
CA ASP A 63 -11.97 12.50 8.04
C ASP A 63 -10.61 11.94 8.48
N PHE A 64 -10.19 10.79 7.93
CA PHE A 64 -8.84 10.26 8.16
C PHE A 64 -7.77 11.31 7.79
N PRO A 65 -6.71 11.48 8.59
CA PRO A 65 -5.70 12.51 8.32
C PRO A 65 -4.98 12.32 6.99
N VAL A 66 -5.14 13.27 6.07
CA VAL A 66 -4.43 13.34 4.79
C VAL A 66 -3.62 14.64 4.67
N THR A 67 -2.59 14.66 3.83
CA THR A 67 -1.78 15.85 3.58
C THR A 67 -2.20 16.56 2.30
N PRO A 68 -2.14 17.91 2.23
CA PRO A 68 -2.37 18.65 1.00
C PRO A 68 -1.45 18.18 -0.15
N GLY A 69 -2.01 18.03 -1.35
CA GLY A 69 -1.27 17.61 -2.54
C GLY A 69 -1.01 16.09 -2.63
N ALA A 70 -1.54 15.30 -1.71
CA ALA A 70 -1.56 13.85 -1.81
C ALA A 70 -2.41 13.36 -3.01
N PHE A 71 -2.16 12.14 -3.45
CA PHE A 71 -2.79 11.51 -4.61
C PHE A 71 -4.33 11.46 -4.50
N GLN A 72 -4.84 11.03 -3.35
CA GLN A 72 -6.26 11.09 -3.01
C GLN A 72 -6.44 11.67 -1.60
N THR A 73 -7.12 12.81 -1.51
CA THR A 73 -7.39 13.53 -0.25
C THR A 73 -8.82 13.35 0.27
N THR A 74 -9.67 12.65 -0.48
CA THR A 74 -11.05 12.36 -0.12
C THR A 74 -11.27 10.88 -0.26
N MET A 75 -11.94 10.25 0.71
CA MET A 75 -12.25 8.83 0.67
C MET A 75 -13.24 8.55 -0.47
N PRO A 76 -12.88 7.70 -1.46
CA PRO A 76 -13.69 7.47 -2.64
C PRO A 76 -14.89 6.53 -2.41
N GLY A 77 -14.81 5.62 -1.43
CA GLY A 77 -15.78 4.54 -1.23
C GLY A 77 -16.10 4.22 0.24
N GLY A 78 -16.54 2.98 0.49
CA GLY A 78 -16.97 2.50 1.81
C GLY A 78 -15.82 2.37 2.81
N SER A 79 -14.81 1.59 2.44
CA SER A 79 -13.48 1.62 3.07
C SER A 79 -12.39 1.93 2.06
N SER A 80 -11.27 2.47 2.53
CA SER A 80 -10.12 2.74 1.67
C SER A 80 -8.81 2.36 2.33
N ALA A 81 -7.85 1.94 1.50
CA ALA A 81 -6.48 1.85 1.97
C ALA A 81 -6.00 3.26 2.31
N TYR A 82 -5.26 3.39 3.41
CA TYR A 82 -4.49 4.59 3.67
C TYR A 82 -3.00 4.28 3.63
N ILE A 83 -2.22 5.24 3.19
CA ILE A 83 -0.76 5.22 3.25
C ILE A 83 -0.32 6.49 3.96
N THR A 84 0.34 6.36 5.11
CA THR A 84 0.75 7.48 5.94
C THR A 84 2.24 7.43 6.23
N LYS A 85 2.92 8.56 6.06
CA LYS A 85 4.34 8.74 6.35
C LYS A 85 4.54 9.78 7.44
N PHE A 86 5.05 9.36 8.59
CA PHE A 86 5.34 10.24 9.74
C PHE A 86 6.64 11.00 9.59
N SER A 87 6.77 12.15 10.25
CA SER A 87 8.08 12.73 10.57
C SER A 87 8.91 11.74 11.40
N SER A 88 10.23 11.81 11.33
CA SER A 88 11.12 10.81 11.98
C SER A 88 11.04 10.82 13.52
N ASP A 89 10.48 11.88 14.09
CA ASP A 89 10.16 12.08 15.50
C ASP A 89 8.69 11.79 15.86
N GLY A 90 7.84 11.45 14.88
CA GLY A 90 6.43 11.11 15.07
C GLY A 90 5.51 12.28 15.44
N SER A 91 5.97 13.53 15.32
CA SER A 91 5.20 14.73 15.67
C SER A 91 4.20 15.19 14.60
N SER A 92 4.39 14.76 13.34
CA SER A 92 3.59 15.19 12.20
C SER A 92 3.53 14.14 11.09
N LEU A 93 2.65 14.35 10.11
CA LEU A 93 2.63 13.59 8.86
C LEU A 93 3.40 14.37 7.80
N THR A 94 4.40 13.73 7.19
CA THR A 94 5.12 14.29 6.03
C THR A 94 4.38 14.05 4.73
N ALA A 95 3.61 12.96 4.65
CA ALA A 95 2.69 12.66 3.57
C ALA A 95 1.60 11.71 4.07
N SER A 96 0.36 11.82 3.58
CA SER A 96 -0.71 10.88 3.86
C SER A 96 -1.80 10.94 2.80
N THR A 97 -2.20 9.79 2.26
CA THR A 97 -3.16 9.66 1.15
C THR A 97 -4.13 8.50 1.40
N PHE A 98 -5.31 8.59 0.79
CA PHE A 98 -6.10 7.39 0.49
C PHE A 98 -5.58 6.70 -0.77
N LEU A 99 -5.97 5.44 -0.96
CA LEU A 99 -5.84 4.69 -2.19
C LEU A 99 -7.04 3.72 -2.31
N GLY A 100 -7.96 3.99 -3.22
CA GLY A 100 -9.14 3.15 -3.43
C GLY A 100 -10.05 3.62 -4.56
N GLY A 101 -11.04 2.78 -4.87
CA GLY A 101 -12.20 3.07 -5.73
C GLY A 101 -13.50 3.25 -4.95
N SER A 102 -14.65 3.11 -5.61
CA SER A 102 -15.98 3.38 -5.06
C SER A 102 -16.47 2.38 -4.01
N GLU A 103 -15.91 1.18 -3.99
CA GLU A 103 -16.26 0.09 -3.07
C GLU A 103 -15.23 -0.03 -1.94
N ASP A 104 -15.02 -1.25 -1.42
CA ASP A 104 -14.13 -1.51 -0.29
C ASP A 104 -12.70 -1.78 -0.76
N ASN A 105 -11.73 -1.22 -0.04
CA ASN A 105 -10.32 -1.31 -0.39
C ASN A 105 -9.47 -1.34 0.88
N GLY A 106 -8.45 -2.19 0.91
CA GLY A 106 -7.54 -2.29 2.05
C GLY A 106 -6.11 -2.50 1.59
N GLY A 107 -5.17 -1.87 2.29
CA GLY A 107 -3.74 -2.13 2.09
C GLY A 107 -3.22 -3.07 3.16
N SER A 108 -2.48 -4.09 2.79
CA SER A 108 -2.07 -5.18 3.68
C SER A 108 -0.56 -5.28 3.89
N GLY A 109 0.24 -4.85 2.90
CA GLY A 109 1.69 -4.88 2.98
C GLY A 109 2.33 -3.62 2.39
N ILE A 110 3.44 -3.17 2.97
CA ILE A 110 4.17 -1.99 2.52
C ILE A 110 5.70 -2.22 2.52
N ALA A 111 6.37 -1.71 1.50
CA ALA A 111 7.83 -1.63 1.47
C ALA A 111 8.29 -0.29 0.90
N VAL A 112 9.47 0.20 1.34
CA VAL A 112 10.01 1.48 0.90
C VAL A 112 11.43 1.30 0.39
N ASN A 113 11.70 1.75 -0.84
CA ASN A 113 13.02 1.61 -1.43
C ASN A 113 13.98 2.74 -0.98
N PRO A 114 15.30 2.63 -1.24
CA PRO A 114 16.26 3.67 -0.86
C PRO A 114 16.02 5.04 -1.51
N GLY A 115 15.25 5.10 -2.62
CA GLY A 115 14.81 6.35 -3.24
C GLY A 115 13.54 6.94 -2.61
N GLY A 116 12.96 6.28 -1.61
CA GLY A 116 11.74 6.69 -0.91
C GLY A 116 10.44 6.30 -1.61
N PHE A 117 10.48 5.59 -2.74
CA PHE A 117 9.26 5.11 -3.40
C PHE A 117 8.59 4.04 -2.56
N ILE A 118 7.27 4.08 -2.50
CA ILE A 118 6.46 3.29 -1.59
C ILE A 118 5.69 2.24 -2.39
N TYR A 119 5.91 0.97 -2.06
CA TYR A 119 5.32 -0.20 -2.69
C TYR A 119 4.26 -0.74 -1.76
N VAL A 120 3.06 -0.95 -2.27
CA VAL A 120 1.91 -1.39 -1.49
C VAL A 120 1.25 -2.57 -2.18
N THR A 121 0.80 -3.54 -1.38
CA THR A 121 -0.16 -4.55 -1.83
C THR A 121 -1.35 -4.60 -0.89
N GLY A 122 -2.43 -5.22 -1.34
CA GLY A 122 -3.67 -5.32 -0.59
C GLY A 122 -4.77 -5.92 -1.45
N TYR A 123 -5.99 -5.45 -1.25
CA TYR A 123 -7.17 -5.90 -2.00
C TYR A 123 -8.09 -4.75 -2.37
N THR A 124 -8.94 -4.99 -3.36
CA THR A 124 -10.04 -4.11 -3.75
C THR A 124 -11.22 -4.94 -4.24
N THR A 125 -12.44 -4.46 -3.97
CA THR A 125 -13.67 -4.90 -4.62
C THR A 125 -14.19 -3.88 -5.65
N SER A 126 -13.39 -2.85 -5.92
CA SER A 126 -13.78 -1.72 -6.77
C SER A 126 -13.33 -1.94 -8.22
N GLU A 127 -14.26 -1.90 -9.18
CA GLU A 127 -13.93 -1.92 -10.61
C GLU A 127 -13.21 -0.64 -11.07
N ASP A 128 -13.45 0.47 -10.37
CA ASP A 128 -12.87 1.80 -10.62
C ASP A 128 -11.63 2.10 -9.77
N PHE A 129 -10.97 1.09 -9.19
CA PHE A 129 -9.71 1.28 -8.47
C PHE A 129 -8.69 2.01 -9.35
N PRO A 130 -7.93 2.98 -8.80
CA PRO A 130 -6.93 3.71 -9.57
C PRO A 130 -5.86 2.78 -10.13
N THR A 131 -5.85 2.60 -11.44
CA THR A 131 -4.82 1.88 -12.18
C THR A 131 -3.94 2.84 -12.95
N THR A 132 -2.77 2.38 -13.40
CA THR A 132 -1.92 3.15 -14.33
C THR A 132 -2.08 2.55 -15.73
N PRO A 133 -2.89 3.16 -16.61
CA PRO A 133 -3.08 2.68 -17.97
C PRO A 133 -1.76 2.52 -18.71
N GLU A 134 -1.72 1.59 -19.67
CA GLU A 134 -0.59 1.36 -20.58
C GLU A 134 0.68 0.77 -19.97
N ILE A 135 0.82 0.76 -18.63
CA ILE A 135 1.97 0.12 -17.95
C ILE A 135 1.74 -1.39 -17.82
N ILE A 136 0.58 -1.76 -17.28
CA ILE A 136 0.09 -3.14 -17.22
C ILE A 136 -1.40 -3.09 -17.55
N PRO A 137 -1.84 -3.62 -18.69
CA PRO A 137 -3.26 -3.88 -18.92
C PRO A 137 -3.75 -4.89 -17.88
N SER A 138 -4.66 -4.45 -17.02
CA SER A 138 -5.35 -5.29 -16.02
C SER A 138 -6.78 -4.82 -15.92
N SER A 139 -7.69 -5.72 -15.60
CA SER A 139 -9.09 -5.43 -15.30
C SER A 139 -9.43 -6.09 -13.97
N PHE A 140 -10.32 -5.46 -13.22
CA PHE A 140 -10.98 -6.11 -12.10
C PHE A 140 -11.74 -7.32 -12.60
N GLN A 141 -11.55 -8.48 -11.97
CA GLN A 141 -12.24 -9.72 -12.30
C GLN A 141 -12.75 -10.37 -11.01
N GLY A 142 -13.94 -10.99 -11.09
CA GLY A 142 -14.54 -11.63 -9.93
C GLY A 142 -15.04 -10.65 -8.87
N ASP A 143 -14.93 -11.06 -7.60
CA ASP A 143 -15.51 -10.37 -6.45
C ASP A 143 -14.48 -9.53 -5.65
N LEU A 144 -13.20 -9.90 -5.69
CA LEU A 144 -12.13 -9.22 -4.96
C LEU A 144 -10.78 -9.57 -5.60
N ASP A 145 -10.01 -8.54 -5.97
CA ASP A 145 -8.70 -8.69 -6.60
C ASP A 145 -7.59 -8.16 -5.71
N ALA A 146 -6.40 -8.75 -5.83
CA ALA A 146 -5.23 -8.19 -5.21
C ALA A 146 -4.82 -6.92 -5.95
N ILE A 147 -4.22 -5.98 -5.23
CA ILE A 147 -3.61 -4.80 -5.86
C ILE A 147 -2.11 -4.79 -5.63
N VAL A 148 -1.40 -4.22 -6.59
CA VAL A 148 0.00 -3.82 -6.44
C VAL A 148 0.14 -2.39 -6.91
N SER A 149 0.58 -1.51 -6.01
CA SER A 149 0.74 -0.09 -6.29
C SER A 149 2.13 0.42 -5.88
N ILE A 150 2.66 1.36 -6.67
CA ILE A 150 3.90 2.07 -6.37
C ILE A 150 3.57 3.57 -6.39
N LEU A 151 3.88 4.26 -5.29
CA LEU A 151 3.65 5.69 -5.13
C LEU A 151 4.96 6.46 -5.03
N SER A 152 4.91 7.73 -5.44
CA SER A 152 6.00 8.68 -5.25
C SER A 152 6.31 8.90 -3.76
N PRO A 153 7.55 9.31 -3.38
CA PRO A 153 7.95 9.44 -1.98
C PRO A 153 7.15 10.44 -1.14
N ASP A 154 6.49 11.39 -1.81
CA ASP A 154 5.61 12.42 -1.24
C ASP A 154 4.12 12.03 -1.32
N LEU A 155 3.81 10.82 -1.80
CA LEU A 155 2.46 10.29 -2.03
C LEU A 155 1.58 11.15 -2.95
N SER A 156 2.16 12.03 -3.76
CA SER A 156 1.40 12.89 -4.69
C SER A 156 1.02 12.18 -6.00
N ARG A 157 1.69 11.08 -6.33
CA ARG A 157 1.53 10.38 -7.62
C ARG A 157 1.49 8.87 -7.45
N LEU A 158 0.48 8.26 -8.05
CA LEU A 158 0.45 6.84 -8.34
C LEU A 158 1.26 6.57 -9.61
N MET A 159 2.31 5.76 -9.47
CA MET A 159 3.28 5.51 -10.53
C MET A 159 2.98 4.25 -11.29
N VAL A 160 2.72 3.17 -10.55
CA VAL A 160 2.27 1.89 -11.05
C VAL A 160 1.10 1.48 -10.20
N SER A 161 0.04 0.97 -10.80
CA SER A 161 -1.07 0.36 -10.09
C SER A 161 -1.83 -0.55 -11.03
N TYR A 162 -2.12 -1.77 -10.60
CA TYR A 162 -2.83 -2.76 -11.39
C TYR A 162 -3.52 -3.79 -10.50
N TYR A 163 -4.57 -4.41 -11.04
CA TYR A 163 -5.23 -5.57 -10.44
C TYR A 163 -4.42 -6.84 -10.70
N LEU A 164 -4.34 -7.71 -9.71
CA LEU A 164 -3.69 -9.01 -9.77
C LEU A 164 -4.65 -10.09 -9.24
N GLY A 165 -5.31 -10.78 -10.16
CA GLY A 165 -6.22 -11.87 -9.85
C GLY A 165 -6.95 -12.37 -11.09
N GLY A 166 -7.90 -13.27 -10.87
CA GLY A 166 -8.71 -13.97 -11.85
C GLY A 166 -10.20 -13.86 -11.52
N SER A 167 -10.99 -14.87 -11.85
CA SER A 167 -12.45 -14.79 -11.80
C SER A 167 -13.08 -14.89 -10.40
N GLU A 168 -12.28 -15.18 -9.36
CA GLU A 168 -12.70 -15.44 -7.97
C GLU A 168 -11.92 -14.52 -7.00
N PHE A 169 -11.98 -14.80 -5.69
CA PHE A 169 -11.28 -14.01 -4.67
C PHE A 169 -9.75 -14.13 -4.78
N ASP A 170 -9.05 -13.00 -4.80
CA ASP A 170 -7.60 -12.89 -4.85
C ASP A 170 -7.12 -11.75 -3.95
N ALA A 171 -6.20 -11.98 -3.02
CA ALA A 171 -5.74 -10.91 -2.11
C ALA A 171 -4.22 -10.87 -1.98
N GLY A 172 -3.67 -9.65 -1.95
CA GLY A 172 -2.26 -9.39 -1.65
C GLY A 172 -2.05 -9.22 -0.16
N ASN A 173 -1.14 -10.00 0.42
CA ASN A 173 -0.88 -10.02 1.86
C ASN A 173 0.44 -9.37 2.27
N SER A 174 1.48 -9.46 1.43
CA SER A 174 2.81 -8.96 1.76
C SER A 174 3.55 -8.52 0.51
N ILE A 175 4.40 -7.50 0.65
CA ILE A 175 5.26 -7.02 -0.42
C ILE A 175 6.68 -6.80 0.13
N ALA A 176 7.69 -7.24 -0.61
CA ALA A 176 9.09 -7.14 -0.20
C ALA A 176 9.96 -6.69 -1.38
N LEU A 177 10.96 -5.86 -1.10
CA LEU A 177 11.89 -5.41 -2.14
C LEU A 177 12.91 -6.48 -2.49
N GLY A 178 13.14 -6.63 -3.78
CA GLY A 178 14.21 -7.41 -4.37
C GLY A 178 15.40 -6.54 -4.79
N PRO A 179 16.48 -7.16 -5.30
CA PRO A 179 17.63 -6.44 -5.81
C PRO A 179 17.28 -5.57 -7.03
N LYS A 180 18.06 -4.50 -7.24
CA LYS A 180 18.02 -3.62 -8.42
C LYS A 180 16.70 -2.87 -8.67
N GLY A 181 15.77 -2.84 -7.71
CA GLY A 181 14.46 -2.20 -7.88
C GLY A 181 13.32 -3.17 -8.24
N GLY A 182 13.59 -4.48 -8.23
CA GLY A 182 12.54 -5.49 -8.26
C GLY A 182 11.80 -5.57 -6.92
N PHE A 183 10.66 -6.21 -6.91
CA PHE A 183 9.91 -6.54 -5.71
C PHE A 183 9.15 -7.85 -5.89
N PHE A 184 8.74 -8.42 -4.76
CA PHE A 184 7.90 -9.59 -4.70
C PHE A 184 6.63 -9.23 -3.97
N SER A 185 5.47 -9.63 -4.49
CA SER A 185 4.23 -9.66 -3.71
C SER A 185 3.80 -11.10 -3.46
N ALA A 186 3.24 -11.35 -2.28
CA ALA A 186 2.72 -12.64 -1.90
C ALA A 186 1.28 -12.50 -1.43
N GLY A 187 0.47 -13.51 -1.68
CA GLY A 187 -0.95 -13.46 -1.42
C GLY A 187 -1.62 -14.81 -1.58
N ILE A 188 -2.95 -14.76 -1.68
CA ILE A 188 -3.81 -15.92 -1.84
C ILE A 188 -4.67 -15.76 -3.08
N THR A 189 -5.01 -16.88 -3.70
CA THR A 189 -5.90 -16.96 -4.84
C THR A 189 -6.90 -18.10 -4.67
N PHE A 190 -8.13 -17.87 -5.07
CA PHE A 190 -9.17 -18.88 -5.27
C PHE A 190 -9.44 -19.11 -6.77
N SER A 191 -8.79 -18.33 -7.62
CA SER A 191 -9.01 -18.24 -9.04
C SER A 191 -8.26 -19.33 -9.79
N SER A 192 -9.00 -20.15 -10.54
CA SER A 192 -8.41 -21.16 -11.41
C SER A 192 -7.66 -20.58 -12.62
N ASP A 193 -7.95 -19.33 -12.93
CA ASP A 193 -7.41 -18.51 -14.02
C ASP A 193 -6.47 -17.40 -13.51
N PHE A 194 -5.95 -17.51 -12.28
CA PHE A 194 -4.99 -16.56 -11.74
C PHE A 194 -3.80 -16.35 -12.70
N PRO A 195 -3.35 -15.10 -12.93
CA PRO A 195 -2.25 -14.82 -13.85
C PRO A 195 -0.94 -15.51 -13.44
N VAL A 196 -0.55 -16.55 -14.18
CA VAL A 196 0.72 -17.27 -13.97
C VAL A 196 1.70 -17.00 -15.11
N THR A 197 3.00 -16.89 -14.78
CA THR A 197 4.06 -16.78 -15.79
C THR A 197 4.49 -18.19 -16.25
N PRO A 198 4.73 -18.42 -17.55
CA PRO A 198 5.31 -19.69 -18.02
C PRO A 198 6.59 -20.05 -17.25
N GLY A 199 6.62 -21.26 -16.68
CA GLY A 199 7.74 -21.73 -15.84
C GLY A 199 7.60 -21.44 -14.35
N ALA A 200 6.46 -20.91 -13.88
CA ALA A 200 6.15 -20.86 -12.45
C ALA A 200 6.10 -22.27 -11.82
N PHE A 201 6.39 -22.34 -10.52
CA PHE A 201 6.47 -23.62 -9.77
C PHE A 201 5.18 -24.43 -9.83
N GLN A 202 4.03 -23.74 -9.79
CA GLN A 202 2.71 -24.30 -10.01
C GLN A 202 1.97 -23.36 -10.96
N THR A 203 1.43 -23.91 -12.05
CA THR A 203 0.73 -23.15 -13.09
C THR A 203 -0.73 -23.55 -13.25
N ILE A 204 -1.20 -24.48 -12.41
CA ILE A 204 -2.58 -24.97 -12.40
C ILE A 204 -3.06 -24.88 -10.96
N PHE A 205 -4.16 -24.16 -10.75
CA PHE A 205 -4.82 -24.08 -9.46
C PHE A 205 -5.19 -25.48 -8.96
N SER A 206 -4.85 -25.80 -7.71
CA SER A 206 -5.07 -27.12 -7.14
C SER A 206 -5.54 -27.06 -5.70
N GLY A 207 -6.86 -27.09 -5.50
CA GLY A 207 -7.46 -27.17 -4.17
C GLY A 207 -8.62 -26.21 -4.05
N PHE A 208 -8.85 -25.71 -2.83
CA PHE A 208 -9.85 -24.67 -2.55
C PHE A 208 -9.24 -23.26 -2.53
N GLN A 209 -7.94 -23.15 -2.25
CA GLN A 209 -7.19 -21.90 -2.12
C GLN A 209 -5.70 -22.20 -2.33
N ASP A 210 -5.02 -21.42 -3.16
CA ASP A 210 -3.59 -21.49 -3.39
C ASP A 210 -2.90 -20.21 -2.91
N GLY A 211 -1.62 -20.32 -2.54
CA GLY A 211 -0.75 -19.17 -2.30
C GLY A 211 -0.02 -18.77 -3.58
N TYR A 212 0.14 -17.47 -3.82
CA TYR A 212 0.96 -16.97 -4.92
C TYR A 212 2.16 -16.16 -4.43
N ILE A 213 3.21 -16.16 -5.24
CA ILE A 213 4.31 -15.19 -5.16
C ILE A 213 4.51 -14.64 -6.57
N SER A 214 4.43 -13.33 -6.71
CA SER A 214 4.80 -12.62 -7.92
C SER A 214 6.20 -12.04 -7.76
N SER A 215 6.96 -11.96 -8.87
CA SER A 215 8.22 -11.22 -8.94
C SER A 215 8.09 -10.22 -10.08
N ASN A 216 8.31 -8.95 -9.79
CA ASN A 216 8.10 -7.88 -10.74
C ASN A 216 9.26 -6.89 -10.73
N TYR A 217 9.52 -6.30 -11.88
CA TYR A 217 10.56 -5.29 -12.04
C TYR A 217 10.09 -4.15 -12.95
N PHE A 218 10.16 -2.92 -12.42
CA PHE A 218 9.89 -1.70 -13.19
C PHE A 218 11.11 -0.79 -13.21
N THR A 219 11.48 -0.33 -14.39
CA THR A 219 12.48 0.73 -14.54
C THR A 219 11.77 2.07 -14.72
N LEU A 220 12.15 3.04 -13.89
CA LEU A 220 11.75 4.43 -14.06
C LEU A 220 12.68 5.08 -15.11
N ILE A 221 12.15 5.42 -16.27
CA ILE A 221 12.85 6.15 -17.32
C ILE A 221 12.35 7.59 -17.29
N GLN A 222 13.23 8.53 -16.92
CA GLN A 222 12.93 9.95 -17.03
C GLN A 222 13.06 10.37 -18.50
N ILE A 223 11.93 10.73 -19.15
CA ILE A 223 11.92 11.16 -20.55
C ILE A 223 12.12 12.68 -20.65
N SER A 224 11.80 13.44 -19.60
CA SER A 224 12.08 14.88 -19.48
C SER A 224 12.06 15.36 -18.02
N ASN A 225 12.32 16.66 -17.78
CA ASN A 225 12.20 17.28 -16.46
C ASN A 225 10.78 17.22 -15.87
N ALA A 226 9.76 16.84 -16.65
CA ALA A 226 8.36 16.77 -16.24
C ALA A 226 7.69 15.40 -16.48
N SER A 227 8.38 14.43 -17.08
CA SER A 227 7.78 13.13 -17.43
C SER A 227 8.64 11.94 -17.04
N LEU A 228 8.01 10.99 -16.37
CA LEU A 228 8.56 9.71 -15.98
C LEU A 228 7.74 8.64 -16.70
N SER A 229 8.41 7.79 -17.47
CA SER A 229 7.81 6.61 -18.08
C SER A 229 8.32 5.38 -17.37
N ILE A 230 7.43 4.42 -17.16
CA ILE A 230 7.74 3.21 -16.43
C ILE A 230 7.72 2.06 -17.42
N VAL A 231 8.79 1.28 -17.46
CA VAL A 231 8.89 0.11 -18.34
C VAL A 231 9.03 -1.13 -17.48
N ARG A 232 8.11 -2.08 -17.65
CA ARG A 232 8.23 -3.43 -17.08
C ARG A 232 9.32 -4.20 -17.82
N ILE A 233 10.24 -4.83 -17.09
CA ILE A 233 11.29 -5.67 -17.69
C ILE A 233 11.29 -7.02 -16.97
N GLY A 234 10.44 -7.95 -17.45
CA GLY A 234 10.21 -9.26 -16.84
C GLY A 234 9.09 -9.23 -15.80
#